data_AF-A0A1H2Z108-F1
#
_entry.id   AF-A0A1H2Z108-F1
#
_cell.length_a   1.000
_cell.length_b   1.000
_cell.length_c   1.000
_cell.angle_alpha   90.00
_cell.angle_beta   90.00
_cell.angle_gamma   90.00
#
_symmetry.space_group_name_H-M   'P 1'
#
loop_
_entity.id
_entity.type
_entity.pdbx_description
1 polymer ?
#
loop_
_entity_poly.entity_id
_entity_poly.type
_entity_poly.pdbx_seq_one_letter_code
_entity_poly.pdbx_strand_id
1 'polypeptide(L)'
;MGILNFNNVTKTYGIQPVLKDISLDVAEGEFVVILGFSGTGKTTLINLMAGLEQPTSGSVTYKGKPITEPGRERGVIFQNYSLMPWLTVQGNVRLAVDTMFPDLSKLERAAKVDHYVNMVGLSHAATRRPAELSGGMRQRVNVARALAMDPEMLLLDEPLSALDALTRANLADEIEAIWDEDKKTCVLITNDVDEAIILADRIIALNPDGTLGDAFKVDIPRPRDRIAMNNDAAFKALRGQVTTYLMDIGIAAKVEETRMLPNVTPIHSVPAAVSKAQEGAIQEKFLNFSQLDKVYPTPKGPLTVVENFDLKINRGEFISLIGHSGCGKSTVLTMAAGLNPISKGAIRLDGWNVQGADPERAVVFQSPNLFPWLSAKENVAIGVDKVYPRASQAERQDVVEYYLERVGLADSMDKNAASLSNGMKQRVGIARAFALSPKLLLLDEPFGMLDSLTRWELQEVLMEVWSRTKVTAICVTHDVDEAILLADRVVMMTNGPQATIGKITDVNLPRPRTRKALLEHPDYYSYRQEVLDFLEEYEHGNAPKSPASGGTPKPKAIAAE
;
A
#
# COMPACT_ATOMS: atom_id res chain seq x y z
N MET A 1 -34.08 -5.37 -14.70
CA MET A 1 -33.89 -5.79 -13.30
C MET A 1 -32.50 -6.36 -13.22
N GLY A 2 -31.68 -5.86 -12.31
CA GLY A 2 -30.35 -6.37 -12.09
C GLY A 2 -30.36 -7.85 -11.68
N ILE A 3 -29.24 -8.53 -11.91
CA ILE A 3 -29.01 -9.90 -11.47
C ILE A 3 -28.92 -9.97 -9.94
N LEU A 4 -28.47 -8.89 -9.29
CA LEU A 4 -28.40 -8.74 -7.83
C LEU A 4 -29.08 -7.42 -7.43
N ASN A 5 -29.95 -7.47 -6.43
CA ASN A 5 -30.70 -6.30 -5.94
C ASN A 5 -30.69 -6.23 -4.41
N PHE A 6 -30.32 -5.07 -3.87
CA PHE A 6 -30.49 -4.67 -2.48
C PHE A 6 -31.64 -3.67 -2.42
N ASN A 7 -32.62 -3.94 -1.56
CA ASN A 7 -33.77 -3.07 -1.34
C ASN A 7 -33.78 -2.60 0.12
N ASN A 8 -33.35 -1.35 0.35
CA ASN A 8 -33.33 -0.67 1.65
C ASN A 8 -32.72 -1.54 2.77
N VAL A 9 -31.58 -2.15 2.48
CA VAL A 9 -30.94 -3.11 3.38
C VAL A 9 -30.22 -2.39 4.51
N THR A 10 -30.54 -2.77 5.73
CA THR A 10 -29.82 -2.33 6.93
C THR A 10 -29.24 -3.54 7.66
N LYS A 11 -28.02 -3.39 8.15
CA LYS A 11 -27.33 -4.42 8.95
C LYS A 11 -26.75 -3.81 10.21
N THR A 12 -27.14 -4.38 11.34
CA THR A 12 -26.73 -3.94 12.68
C THR A 12 -26.03 -5.07 13.41
N TYR A 13 -24.88 -4.78 14.04
CA TYR A 13 -24.25 -5.67 15.00
C TYR A 13 -24.33 -5.02 16.39
N GLY A 14 -25.01 -5.68 17.34
CA GLY A 14 -25.28 -5.09 18.64
C GLY A 14 -26.22 -3.89 18.53
N ILE A 15 -25.71 -2.69 18.88
CA ILE A 15 -26.50 -1.45 18.96
C ILE A 15 -26.21 -0.50 17.77
N GLN A 16 -25.07 -0.65 17.10
CA GLN A 16 -24.68 0.26 16.02
C GLN A 16 -24.95 -0.34 14.63
N PRO A 17 -25.73 0.34 13.77
CA PRO A 17 -25.87 -0.05 12.38
C PRO A 17 -24.54 0.15 11.63
N VAL A 18 -24.09 -0.91 10.96
CA VAL A 18 -22.87 -0.91 10.13
C VAL A 18 -23.21 -0.53 8.68
N LEU A 19 -24.35 -1.00 8.17
CA LEU A 19 -24.90 -0.60 6.87
C LEU A 19 -26.30 -0.04 7.08
N LYS A 20 -26.65 1.05 6.39
CA LYS A 20 -27.92 1.76 6.50
C LYS A 20 -28.52 2.00 5.13
N ASP A 21 -29.78 1.59 4.98
CA ASP A 21 -30.62 1.89 3.80
C ASP A 21 -29.95 1.62 2.45
N ILE A 22 -29.16 0.55 2.37
CA ILE A 22 -28.42 0.17 1.16
C ILE A 22 -29.40 -0.22 0.07
N SER A 23 -29.39 0.53 -1.02
CA SER A 23 -30.13 0.21 -2.25
C SER A 23 -29.14 0.16 -3.42
N LEU A 24 -29.05 -1.00 -4.05
CA LEU A 24 -28.07 -1.30 -5.09
C LEU A 24 -28.67 -2.29 -6.08
N ASP A 25 -28.66 -1.95 -7.36
CA ASP A 25 -29.01 -2.84 -8.48
C ASP A 25 -27.74 -3.05 -9.29
N VAL A 26 -27.35 -4.32 -9.50
CA VAL A 26 -26.20 -4.71 -10.33
C VAL A 26 -26.71 -5.44 -11.56
N ALA A 27 -26.38 -4.94 -12.75
CA ALA A 27 -26.80 -5.54 -14.01
C ALA A 27 -25.99 -6.81 -14.34
N GLU A 28 -26.58 -7.70 -15.13
CA GLU A 28 -25.88 -8.90 -15.61
C GLU A 28 -24.71 -8.51 -16.51
N GLY A 29 -23.53 -9.06 -16.23
CA GLY A 29 -22.28 -8.76 -16.93
C GLY A 29 -21.66 -7.40 -16.58
N GLU A 30 -22.22 -6.68 -15.60
CA GLU A 30 -21.66 -5.43 -15.12
C GLU A 30 -20.45 -5.68 -14.20
N PHE A 31 -19.42 -4.84 -14.32
CA PHE A 31 -18.33 -4.76 -13.35
C PHE A 31 -18.55 -3.55 -12.42
N VAL A 32 -19.08 -3.79 -11.22
CA VAL A 32 -19.28 -2.75 -10.21
C VAL A 32 -18.11 -2.73 -9.24
N VAL A 33 -17.56 -1.55 -8.97
CA VAL A 33 -16.56 -1.36 -7.93
C VAL A 33 -17.16 -0.57 -6.78
N ILE A 34 -16.97 -1.06 -5.56
CA ILE A 34 -17.33 -0.37 -4.33
C ILE A 34 -16.06 0.12 -3.65
N LEU A 35 -15.92 1.43 -3.58
CA LEU A 35 -14.86 2.10 -2.82
C LEU A 35 -15.39 2.42 -1.44
N GLY A 36 -14.62 2.26 -0.37
CA GLY A 36 -15.11 2.69 0.94
C GLY A 36 -14.03 2.68 2.00
N PHE A 37 -14.31 3.33 3.12
CA PHE A 37 -13.33 3.49 4.19
C PHE A 37 -13.11 2.17 4.95
N SER A 38 -12.02 2.04 5.70
CA SER A 38 -11.91 0.89 6.60
C SER A 38 -12.98 0.95 7.68
N GLY A 39 -13.61 -0.19 7.96
CA GLY A 39 -14.65 -0.30 8.98
C GLY A 39 -16.05 0.19 8.56
N THR A 40 -16.28 0.56 7.31
CA THR A 40 -17.60 1.05 6.84
C THR A 40 -18.59 -0.04 6.46
N GLY A 41 -18.22 -1.30 6.64
CA GLY A 41 -19.09 -2.44 6.33
C GLY A 41 -18.90 -3.05 4.95
N LYS A 42 -17.78 -2.80 4.26
CA LYS A 42 -17.44 -3.40 2.96
C LYS A 42 -17.53 -4.93 2.96
N THR A 43 -16.80 -5.59 3.87
CA THR A 43 -16.88 -7.05 4.03
C THR A 43 -18.28 -7.51 4.46
N THR A 44 -18.98 -6.73 5.28
CA THR A 44 -20.39 -7.00 5.63
C THR A 44 -21.27 -6.98 4.38
N LEU A 45 -21.05 -6.03 3.46
CA LEU A 45 -21.78 -5.93 2.20
C LEU A 45 -21.50 -7.15 1.31
N ILE A 46 -20.25 -7.59 1.16
CA ILE A 46 -19.91 -8.83 0.42
C ILE A 46 -20.53 -10.06 1.08
N ASN A 47 -20.53 -10.15 2.41
CA ASN A 47 -21.14 -11.27 3.12
C ASN A 47 -22.66 -11.35 2.89
N LEU A 48 -23.34 -10.21 2.81
CA LEU A 48 -24.76 -10.13 2.45
C LEU A 48 -24.98 -10.54 0.99
N MET A 49 -24.12 -10.11 0.06
CA MET A 49 -24.17 -10.52 -1.35
C MET A 49 -23.96 -12.03 -1.50
N ALA A 50 -23.00 -12.59 -0.78
CA ALA A 50 -22.67 -14.00 -0.81
C ALA A 50 -23.75 -14.87 -0.16
N GLY A 51 -24.53 -14.33 0.79
CA GLY A 51 -25.48 -15.09 1.62
C GLY A 51 -24.84 -15.71 2.87
N LEU A 52 -23.62 -15.29 3.22
CA LEU A 52 -22.94 -15.68 4.45
C LEU A 52 -23.56 -15.00 5.68
N GLU A 53 -24.21 -13.87 5.46
CA GLU A 53 -24.95 -13.15 6.47
C GLU A 53 -26.33 -12.72 5.97
N GLN A 54 -27.25 -12.54 6.92
CA GLN A 54 -28.60 -12.05 6.66
C GLN A 54 -28.73 -10.56 7.03
N PRO A 55 -29.50 -9.77 6.27
CA PRO A 55 -29.79 -8.39 6.62
C PRO A 55 -30.65 -8.33 7.90
N THR A 56 -30.52 -7.23 8.66
CA THR A 56 -31.39 -6.99 9.82
C THR A 56 -32.77 -6.51 9.36
N SER A 57 -32.81 -5.71 8.30
CA SER A 57 -34.04 -5.31 7.59
C SER A 57 -33.74 -5.08 6.10
N GLY A 58 -34.80 -5.00 5.29
CA GLY A 58 -34.70 -4.96 3.83
C GLY A 58 -34.56 -6.35 3.22
N SER A 59 -34.24 -6.42 1.93
CA SER A 59 -34.03 -7.69 1.24
C SER A 59 -32.89 -7.64 0.24
N VAL A 60 -32.19 -8.76 0.13
CA VAL A 60 -31.18 -9.00 -0.91
C VAL A 60 -31.69 -10.13 -1.79
N THR A 61 -31.70 -9.93 -3.10
CA THR A 61 -32.18 -10.92 -4.07
C THR A 61 -31.18 -11.16 -5.20
N TYR A 62 -31.07 -12.40 -5.64
CA TYR A 62 -30.30 -12.82 -6.81
C TYR A 62 -31.25 -13.45 -7.84
N LYS A 63 -31.27 -12.94 -9.08
CA LYS A 63 -32.24 -13.31 -10.13
C LYS A 63 -33.69 -13.31 -9.62
N GLY A 64 -34.03 -12.32 -8.79
CA GLY A 64 -35.35 -12.15 -8.17
C GLY A 64 -35.66 -13.10 -6.99
N LYS A 65 -34.76 -14.01 -6.63
CA LYS A 65 -34.92 -14.93 -5.49
C LYS A 65 -34.18 -14.39 -4.26
N PRO A 66 -34.77 -14.43 -3.04
CA PRO A 66 -34.07 -14.02 -1.82
C PRO A 66 -32.76 -14.80 -1.59
N ILE A 67 -31.72 -14.09 -1.15
CA ILE A 67 -30.45 -14.71 -0.75
C ILE A 67 -30.51 -15.06 0.74
N THR A 68 -30.77 -16.33 1.05
CA THR A 68 -30.81 -16.82 2.44
C THR A 68 -29.55 -17.58 2.86
N GLU A 69 -28.76 -18.04 1.89
CA GLU A 69 -27.57 -18.86 2.12
C GLU A 69 -26.53 -18.71 0.99
N PRO A 70 -25.29 -19.19 1.19
CA PRO A 70 -24.28 -19.24 0.13
C PRO A 70 -24.72 -20.10 -1.05
N GLY A 71 -24.57 -19.56 -2.25
CA GLY A 71 -24.96 -20.20 -3.51
C GLY A 71 -23.76 -20.50 -4.39
N ARG A 72 -23.87 -21.56 -5.19
CA ARG A 72 -22.84 -22.03 -6.11
C ARG A 72 -22.58 -21.04 -7.26
N GLU A 73 -23.59 -20.26 -7.58
CA GLU A 73 -23.60 -19.23 -8.60
C GLU A 73 -22.82 -17.96 -8.20
N ARG A 74 -22.45 -17.80 -6.92
CA ARG A 74 -21.72 -16.65 -6.37
C ARG A 74 -20.35 -17.09 -5.85
N GLY A 75 -19.30 -16.85 -6.62
CA GLY A 75 -17.92 -17.11 -6.21
C GLY A 75 -17.37 -15.97 -5.36
N VAL A 76 -16.70 -16.26 -4.24
CA VAL A 76 -16.11 -15.23 -3.36
C VAL A 76 -14.60 -15.38 -3.30
N ILE A 77 -13.90 -14.27 -3.51
CA ILE A 77 -12.46 -14.13 -3.34
C ILE A 77 -12.23 -13.21 -2.13
N PHE A 78 -11.95 -13.81 -0.99
CA PHE A 78 -11.69 -13.09 0.26
C PHE A 78 -10.30 -12.43 0.29
N GLN A 79 -10.19 -11.34 1.05
CA GLN A 79 -8.93 -10.65 1.36
C GLN A 79 -7.89 -11.60 1.97
N ASN A 80 -8.32 -12.43 2.94
CA ASN A 80 -7.50 -13.53 3.44
C ASN A 80 -7.61 -14.71 2.46
N TYR A 81 -6.49 -15.10 1.86
CA TYR A 81 -6.40 -16.14 0.82
C TYR A 81 -7.18 -17.43 1.12
N SER A 82 -7.35 -17.76 2.42
CA SER A 82 -8.14 -18.89 2.91
C SER A 82 -7.79 -20.20 2.20
N LEU A 83 -6.53 -20.34 1.77
CA LEU A 83 -6.01 -21.55 1.13
C LEU A 83 -5.84 -22.62 2.20
N MET A 84 -6.14 -23.87 1.84
CA MET A 84 -5.89 -25.00 2.71
C MET A 84 -4.38 -25.24 2.79
N PRO A 85 -3.73 -25.00 3.95
CA PRO A 85 -2.26 -24.98 4.05
C PRO A 85 -1.61 -26.35 3.80
N TRP A 86 -2.37 -27.44 3.95
CA TRP A 86 -1.92 -28.81 3.69
C TRP A 86 -2.09 -29.26 2.23
N LEU A 87 -2.85 -28.52 1.41
CA LEU A 87 -3.07 -28.84 0.00
C LEU A 87 -2.06 -28.11 -0.90
N THR A 88 -1.74 -28.70 -2.04
CA THR A 88 -0.94 -28.03 -3.09
C THR A 88 -1.77 -26.98 -3.83
N VAL A 89 -1.17 -26.22 -4.74
CA VAL A 89 -1.88 -25.34 -5.68
C VAL A 89 -2.99 -26.11 -6.40
N GLN A 90 -2.64 -27.21 -7.08
CA GLN A 90 -3.64 -28.10 -7.71
C GLN A 90 -4.65 -28.63 -6.70
N GLY A 91 -4.23 -28.99 -5.49
CA GLY A 91 -5.13 -29.49 -4.46
C GLY A 91 -6.19 -28.48 -4.03
N ASN A 92 -5.82 -27.20 -3.90
CA ASN A 92 -6.75 -26.13 -3.55
C ASN A 92 -7.78 -25.87 -4.66
N VAL A 93 -7.35 -25.88 -5.92
CA VAL A 93 -8.26 -25.73 -7.08
C VAL A 93 -9.13 -26.98 -7.24
N ARG A 94 -8.55 -28.18 -7.10
CA ARG A 94 -9.26 -29.45 -7.19
C ARG A 94 -10.36 -29.58 -6.16
N LEU A 95 -10.18 -29.04 -4.95
CA LEU A 95 -11.24 -29.03 -3.94
C LEU A 95 -12.52 -28.37 -4.46
N ALA A 96 -12.40 -27.22 -5.12
CA ALA A 96 -13.54 -26.53 -5.73
C ALA A 96 -14.14 -27.35 -6.88
N VAL A 97 -13.31 -27.88 -7.77
CA VAL A 97 -13.78 -28.70 -8.91
C VAL A 97 -14.49 -29.97 -8.44
N ASP A 98 -13.96 -30.67 -7.45
CA ASP A 98 -14.53 -31.91 -6.92
C ASP A 98 -15.90 -31.68 -6.27
N THR A 99 -16.07 -30.55 -5.56
CA THR A 99 -17.34 -30.19 -4.93
C THR A 99 -18.38 -29.73 -5.95
N MET A 100 -17.96 -28.98 -6.98
CA MET A 100 -18.87 -28.39 -7.94
C MET A 100 -19.24 -29.35 -9.08
N PHE A 101 -18.36 -30.27 -9.44
CA PHE A 101 -18.58 -31.14 -10.58
C PHE A 101 -18.50 -32.62 -10.17
N PRO A 102 -19.41 -33.09 -9.29
CA PRO A 102 -19.40 -34.47 -8.78
C PRO A 102 -19.60 -35.50 -9.90
N ASP A 103 -20.23 -35.12 -11.01
CA ASP A 103 -20.53 -36.03 -12.12
C ASP A 103 -19.38 -36.15 -13.13
N LEU A 104 -18.41 -35.24 -13.11
CA LEU A 104 -17.24 -35.33 -14.00
C LEU A 104 -16.35 -36.49 -13.59
N SER A 105 -15.82 -37.19 -14.59
CA SER A 105 -14.80 -38.23 -14.40
C SER A 105 -13.52 -37.65 -13.81
N LYS A 106 -12.72 -38.51 -13.17
CA LYS A 106 -11.43 -38.10 -12.57
C LYS A 106 -10.49 -37.42 -13.59
N LEU A 107 -10.55 -37.85 -14.86
CA LEU A 107 -9.72 -37.30 -15.92
C LEU A 107 -10.20 -35.90 -16.35
N GLU A 108 -11.51 -35.70 -16.48
CA GLU A 108 -12.10 -34.40 -16.80
C GLU A 108 -11.86 -33.38 -15.68
N ARG A 109 -11.99 -33.79 -14.41
CA ARG A 109 -11.68 -32.92 -13.28
C ARG A 109 -10.21 -32.51 -13.26
N ALA A 110 -9.30 -33.45 -13.52
CA ALA A 110 -7.88 -33.15 -13.61
C ALA A 110 -7.59 -32.13 -14.74
N ALA A 111 -8.19 -32.33 -15.92
CA ALA A 111 -8.06 -31.38 -17.03
C ALA A 111 -8.60 -29.99 -16.67
N LYS A 112 -9.75 -29.90 -15.99
CA LYS A 112 -10.33 -28.62 -15.54
C LYS A 112 -9.43 -27.93 -14.49
N VAL A 113 -8.87 -28.69 -13.55
CA VAL A 113 -7.89 -28.15 -12.58
C VAL A 113 -6.65 -27.61 -13.29
N ASP A 114 -6.08 -28.38 -14.21
CA ASP A 114 -4.89 -27.96 -14.95
C ASP A 114 -5.17 -26.72 -15.81
N HIS A 115 -6.35 -26.64 -16.44
CA HIS A 115 -6.78 -25.46 -17.18
C HIS A 115 -6.76 -24.18 -16.32
N TYR A 116 -7.41 -24.17 -15.16
CA TYR A 116 -7.44 -22.96 -14.31
C TYR A 116 -6.10 -22.66 -13.64
N VAL A 117 -5.29 -23.68 -13.30
CA VAL A 117 -3.92 -23.46 -12.81
C VAL A 117 -3.04 -22.84 -13.89
N ASN A 118 -3.22 -23.24 -15.15
CA ASN A 118 -2.51 -22.67 -16.30
C ASN A 118 -2.98 -21.25 -16.61
N MET A 119 -4.30 -20.99 -16.53
CA MET A 119 -4.91 -19.68 -16.77
C MET A 119 -4.28 -18.60 -15.87
N VAL A 120 -4.03 -18.92 -14.60
CA VAL A 120 -3.35 -18.00 -13.66
C VAL A 120 -1.83 -18.12 -13.66
N GLY A 121 -1.23 -18.78 -14.66
CA GLY A 121 0.23 -18.88 -14.82
C GLY A 121 0.98 -19.68 -13.74
N LEU A 122 0.29 -20.53 -12.98
CA LEU A 122 0.88 -21.26 -11.84
C LEU A 122 1.30 -22.70 -12.16
N SER A 123 1.37 -23.09 -13.44
CA SER A 123 1.77 -24.44 -13.88
C SER A 123 3.11 -24.89 -13.28
N HIS A 124 4.10 -24.00 -13.25
CA HIS A 124 5.44 -24.25 -12.71
C HIS A 124 5.47 -24.46 -11.18
N ALA A 125 4.40 -24.10 -10.47
CA ALA A 125 4.26 -24.18 -9.03
C ALA A 125 3.07 -25.06 -8.59
N ALA A 126 2.47 -25.81 -9.52
CA ALA A 126 1.25 -26.60 -9.34
C ALA A 126 1.28 -27.57 -8.13
N THR A 127 2.47 -28.08 -7.79
CA THR A 127 2.69 -29.04 -6.70
C THR A 127 3.16 -28.40 -5.39
N ARG A 128 3.43 -27.09 -5.36
CA ARG A 128 3.84 -26.36 -4.16
C ARG A 128 2.66 -26.13 -3.21
N ARG A 129 2.94 -25.98 -1.92
CA ARG A 129 1.97 -25.64 -0.87
C ARG A 129 1.99 -24.15 -0.56
N PRO A 130 0.93 -23.57 0.04
CA PRO A 130 0.80 -22.14 0.31
C PRO A 130 1.99 -21.48 1.04
N ALA A 131 2.67 -22.22 1.92
CA ALA A 131 3.85 -21.73 2.65
C ALA A 131 5.08 -21.52 1.75
N GLU A 132 5.12 -22.15 0.58
CA GLU A 132 6.21 -22.08 -0.40
C GLU A 132 5.94 -21.06 -1.53
N LEU A 133 4.79 -20.39 -1.47
CA LEU A 133 4.33 -19.44 -2.49
C LEU A 133 4.60 -18.00 -2.04
N SER A 134 4.80 -17.10 -3.00
CA SER A 134 4.74 -15.66 -2.72
C SER A 134 3.29 -15.20 -2.43
N GLY A 135 3.11 -13.98 -1.93
CA GLY A 135 1.77 -13.40 -1.72
C GLY A 135 0.93 -13.39 -3.01
N GLY A 136 1.50 -12.85 -4.10
CA GLY A 136 0.85 -12.85 -5.41
C GLY A 136 0.56 -14.25 -5.95
N MET A 137 1.45 -15.23 -5.72
CA MET A 137 1.17 -16.62 -6.08
C MET A 137 -0.01 -17.18 -5.27
N ARG A 138 -0.07 -16.93 -3.95
CA ARG A 138 -1.22 -17.36 -3.13
C ARG A 138 -2.52 -16.73 -3.60
N GLN A 139 -2.49 -15.45 -3.97
CA GLN A 139 -3.67 -14.79 -4.51
C GLN A 139 -4.13 -15.42 -5.83
N ARG A 140 -3.20 -15.74 -6.73
CA ARG A 140 -3.51 -16.46 -7.97
C ARG A 140 -4.15 -17.82 -7.74
N VAL A 141 -3.72 -18.56 -6.71
CA VAL A 141 -4.41 -19.81 -6.31
C VAL A 141 -5.85 -19.52 -5.85
N ASN A 142 -6.06 -18.45 -5.09
CA ASN A 142 -7.38 -18.05 -4.59
C ASN A 142 -8.33 -17.69 -5.75
N VAL A 143 -7.85 -16.91 -6.71
CA VAL A 143 -8.58 -16.56 -7.95
C VAL A 143 -8.89 -17.81 -8.77
N ALA A 144 -7.90 -18.67 -9.05
CA ALA A 144 -8.11 -19.90 -9.80
C ALA A 144 -9.15 -20.83 -9.13
N ARG A 145 -9.12 -20.92 -7.80
CA ARG A 145 -10.11 -21.71 -7.05
C ARG A 145 -11.53 -21.17 -7.21
N ALA A 146 -11.71 -19.85 -7.14
CA ALA A 146 -13.02 -19.22 -7.31
C ALA A 146 -13.54 -19.37 -8.75
N LEU A 147 -12.68 -19.16 -9.75
CA LEU A 147 -13.03 -19.33 -11.16
C LEU A 147 -13.31 -20.79 -11.52
N ALA A 148 -12.60 -21.73 -10.90
CA ALA A 148 -12.82 -23.15 -11.12
C ALA A 148 -14.20 -23.65 -10.66
N MET A 149 -14.91 -22.86 -9.83
CA MET A 149 -16.31 -23.12 -9.49
C MET A 149 -17.27 -22.80 -10.64
N ASP A 150 -16.80 -22.06 -11.66
CA ASP A 150 -17.60 -21.50 -12.76
C ASP A 150 -18.85 -20.72 -12.28
N PRO A 151 -18.66 -19.69 -11.44
CA PRO A 151 -19.78 -18.91 -10.93
C PRO A 151 -20.38 -18.01 -12.02
N GLU A 152 -21.61 -17.56 -11.79
CA GLU A 152 -22.26 -16.53 -12.61
C GLU A 152 -21.87 -15.11 -12.17
N MET A 153 -21.55 -14.95 -10.88
CA MET A 153 -21.10 -13.70 -10.26
C MET A 153 -19.83 -13.91 -9.44
N LEU A 154 -18.86 -13.02 -9.58
CA LEU A 154 -17.64 -12.96 -8.78
C LEU A 154 -17.71 -11.79 -7.79
N LEU A 155 -17.47 -12.11 -6.52
CA LEU A 155 -17.39 -11.16 -5.41
C LEU A 155 -15.92 -11.09 -4.94
N LEU A 156 -15.28 -9.95 -5.14
CA LEU A 156 -13.87 -9.74 -4.85
C LEU A 156 -13.74 -8.79 -3.66
N ASP A 157 -13.25 -9.28 -2.50
CA ASP A 157 -13.07 -8.46 -1.29
C ASP A 157 -11.58 -8.10 -1.11
N GLU A 158 -11.21 -6.88 -1.52
CA GLU A 158 -9.84 -6.34 -1.47
C GLU A 158 -8.73 -7.31 -1.96
N PRO A 159 -8.91 -7.99 -3.11
CA PRO A 159 -8.02 -9.06 -3.59
C PRO A 159 -6.58 -8.59 -3.85
N LEU A 160 -6.39 -7.29 -4.05
CA LEU A 160 -5.16 -6.65 -4.51
C LEU A 160 -4.42 -5.85 -3.42
N SER A 161 -5.05 -5.71 -2.23
CA SER A 161 -4.62 -4.79 -1.17
C SER A 161 -3.23 -5.07 -0.60
N ALA A 162 -2.85 -6.35 -0.48
CA ALA A 162 -1.61 -6.78 0.17
C ALA A 162 -0.41 -6.95 -0.79
N LEU A 163 -0.56 -6.53 -2.06
CA LEU A 163 0.44 -6.72 -3.11
C LEU A 163 1.20 -5.41 -3.38
N ASP A 164 2.49 -5.52 -3.74
CA ASP A 164 3.27 -4.38 -4.25
C ASP A 164 2.70 -3.87 -5.59
N ALA A 165 3.03 -2.64 -5.99
CA ALA A 165 2.40 -1.95 -7.12
C ALA A 165 2.43 -2.76 -8.42
N LEU A 166 3.54 -3.43 -8.74
CA LEU A 166 3.66 -4.22 -9.97
C LEU A 166 2.89 -5.54 -9.89
N THR A 167 3.08 -6.30 -8.81
CA THR A 167 2.32 -7.55 -8.60
C THR A 167 0.82 -7.29 -8.58
N ARG A 168 0.42 -6.14 -8.03
CA ARG A 168 -0.96 -5.64 -8.05
C ARG A 168 -1.41 -5.34 -9.48
N ALA A 169 -0.57 -4.64 -10.26
CA ALA A 169 -0.88 -4.29 -11.63
C ALA A 169 -1.14 -5.52 -12.49
N ASN A 170 -0.19 -6.44 -12.52
CA ASN A 170 -0.29 -7.67 -13.30
C ASN A 170 -1.52 -8.49 -12.95
N LEU A 171 -1.82 -8.61 -11.65
CA LEU A 171 -2.97 -9.38 -11.22
C LEU A 171 -4.30 -8.68 -11.58
N ALA A 172 -4.35 -7.36 -11.58
CA ALA A 172 -5.55 -6.66 -12.05
C ALA A 172 -5.74 -6.82 -13.56
N ASP A 173 -4.66 -6.74 -14.34
CA ASP A 173 -4.70 -6.91 -15.80
C ASP A 173 -5.12 -8.37 -16.13
N GLU A 174 -4.65 -9.36 -15.36
CA GLU A 174 -5.12 -10.74 -15.43
C GLU A 174 -6.63 -10.85 -15.09
N ILE A 175 -7.12 -10.17 -14.05
CA ILE A 175 -8.55 -10.14 -13.69
C ILE A 175 -9.37 -9.51 -14.82
N GLU A 176 -8.88 -8.42 -15.42
CA GLU A 176 -9.54 -7.78 -16.56
C GLU A 176 -9.61 -8.73 -17.75
N ALA A 177 -8.52 -9.41 -18.09
CA ALA A 177 -8.47 -10.38 -19.19
C ALA A 177 -9.43 -11.56 -18.98
N ILE A 178 -9.46 -12.12 -17.77
CA ILE A 178 -10.39 -13.22 -17.41
C ILE A 178 -11.84 -12.74 -17.51
N TRP A 179 -12.11 -11.52 -17.04
CA TRP A 179 -13.44 -10.95 -17.14
C TRP A 179 -13.84 -10.64 -18.58
N ASP A 180 -12.91 -10.22 -19.44
CA ASP A 180 -13.17 -9.91 -20.84
C ASP A 180 -13.58 -11.13 -21.66
N GLU A 181 -13.07 -12.32 -21.31
CA GLU A 181 -13.40 -13.60 -21.95
C GLU A 181 -14.86 -14.02 -21.71
N ASP A 182 -15.33 -13.95 -20.45
CA ASP A 182 -16.62 -14.53 -20.05
C ASP A 182 -17.70 -13.49 -19.72
N LYS A 183 -17.33 -12.21 -19.56
CA LYS A 183 -18.21 -11.11 -19.11
C LYS A 183 -19.08 -11.49 -17.91
N LYS A 184 -18.51 -12.22 -16.95
CA LYS A 184 -19.19 -12.58 -15.69
C LYS A 184 -19.58 -11.32 -14.93
N THR A 185 -20.64 -11.38 -14.13
CA THR A 185 -20.99 -10.21 -13.29
C THR A 185 -19.96 -10.10 -12.17
N CYS A 186 -19.37 -8.92 -11.97
CA CYS A 186 -18.32 -8.72 -10.96
C CYS A 186 -18.70 -7.61 -9.99
N VAL A 187 -18.52 -7.87 -8.69
CA VAL A 187 -18.48 -6.83 -7.66
C VAL A 187 -17.12 -6.88 -7.00
N LEU A 188 -16.37 -5.79 -7.14
CA LEU A 188 -15.06 -5.63 -6.52
C LEU A 188 -15.12 -4.58 -5.43
N ILE A 189 -14.62 -4.94 -4.27
CA ILE A 189 -14.30 -4.01 -3.20
C ILE A 189 -12.81 -3.72 -3.27
N THR A 190 -12.46 -2.46 -3.43
CA THR A 190 -11.08 -1.99 -3.32
C THR A 190 -11.05 -0.65 -2.61
N ASN A 191 -9.85 -0.26 -2.18
CA ASN A 191 -9.59 1.10 -1.71
C ASN A 191 -8.77 1.90 -2.75
N ASP A 192 -8.35 1.28 -3.84
CA ASP A 192 -7.51 1.88 -4.87
C ASP A 192 -8.36 2.52 -5.98
N VAL A 193 -8.22 3.83 -6.16
CA VAL A 193 -9.02 4.60 -7.14
C VAL A 193 -8.62 4.24 -8.56
N ASP A 194 -7.33 3.96 -8.82
CA ASP A 194 -6.86 3.62 -10.16
C ASP A 194 -7.39 2.24 -10.55
N GLU A 195 -7.33 1.27 -9.62
CA GLU A 195 -7.94 -0.05 -9.80
C GLU A 195 -9.44 0.04 -10.12
N ALA A 196 -10.16 0.90 -9.38
CA ALA A 196 -11.58 1.11 -9.60
C ALA A 196 -11.87 1.64 -11.02
N ILE A 197 -11.10 2.62 -11.49
CA ILE A 197 -11.32 3.19 -12.83
C ILE A 197 -10.90 2.22 -13.94
N ILE A 198 -9.85 1.42 -13.72
CA ILE A 198 -9.40 0.42 -14.69
C ILE A 198 -10.46 -0.68 -14.84
N LEU A 199 -11.00 -1.21 -13.75
CA LEU A 199 -11.85 -2.41 -13.80
C LEU A 199 -13.35 -2.14 -13.93
N ALA A 200 -13.86 -1.02 -13.40
CA ALA A 200 -15.29 -0.81 -13.26
C ALA A 200 -15.98 -0.32 -14.53
N ASP A 201 -17.25 -0.67 -14.70
CA ASP A 201 -18.21 0.10 -15.49
C ASP A 201 -18.86 1.19 -14.62
N ARG A 202 -19.00 0.91 -13.32
CA ARG A 202 -19.59 1.81 -12.34
C ARG A 202 -18.88 1.73 -10.99
N ILE A 203 -18.51 2.88 -10.44
CA ILE A 203 -17.86 3.01 -9.13
C ILE A 203 -18.88 3.61 -8.16
N ILE A 204 -19.01 3.03 -6.97
CA ILE A 204 -19.91 3.53 -5.93
C ILE A 204 -19.13 3.65 -4.62
N ALA A 205 -19.26 4.77 -3.94
CA ALA A 205 -18.62 4.95 -2.63
C ALA A 205 -19.52 4.42 -1.50
N LEU A 206 -18.94 3.72 -0.52
CA LEU A 206 -19.55 3.34 0.75
C LEU A 206 -19.06 4.31 1.83
N ASN A 207 -19.96 5.19 2.25
CA ASN A 207 -19.71 6.30 3.16
C ASN A 207 -19.43 5.81 4.61
N PRO A 208 -18.77 6.62 5.46
CA PRO A 208 -18.44 6.24 6.84
C PRO A 208 -19.66 5.96 7.72
N ASP A 209 -20.80 6.54 7.36
CA ASP A 209 -22.07 6.36 8.06
C ASP A 209 -22.80 5.05 7.68
N GLY A 210 -22.24 4.28 6.75
CA GLY A 210 -22.78 3.01 6.27
C GLY A 210 -23.77 3.14 5.12
N THR A 211 -23.83 4.28 4.42
CA THR A 211 -24.69 4.50 3.24
C THR A 211 -23.91 4.42 1.93
N LEU A 212 -24.59 4.18 0.80
CA LEU A 212 -23.97 4.32 -0.52
C LEU A 212 -24.08 5.77 -1.01
N GLY A 213 -22.99 6.29 -1.55
CA GLY A 213 -22.93 7.56 -2.27
C GLY A 213 -23.42 7.44 -3.71
N ASP A 214 -23.36 8.56 -4.43
CA ASP A 214 -23.68 8.61 -5.85
C ASP A 214 -22.71 7.75 -6.68
N ALA A 215 -23.23 7.18 -7.75
CA ALA A 215 -22.46 6.34 -8.66
C ALA A 215 -21.68 7.17 -9.67
N PHE A 216 -20.39 6.87 -9.82
CA PHE A 216 -19.55 7.38 -10.90
C PHE A 216 -19.55 6.38 -12.05
N LYS A 217 -19.95 6.84 -13.23
CA LYS A 217 -19.93 6.03 -14.44
C LYS A 217 -18.54 6.08 -15.08
N VAL A 218 -18.02 4.93 -15.50
CA VAL A 218 -16.72 4.83 -16.17
C VAL A 218 -16.93 4.64 -17.67
N ASP A 219 -17.04 5.76 -18.40
CA ASP A 219 -17.28 5.76 -19.85
C ASP A 219 -16.01 5.60 -20.70
N ILE A 220 -14.91 5.12 -20.10
CA ILE A 220 -13.64 4.87 -20.79
C ILE A 220 -13.71 3.48 -21.44
N PRO A 221 -13.46 3.33 -22.76
CA PRO A 221 -13.52 2.03 -23.43
C PRO A 221 -12.40 1.10 -22.94
N ARG A 222 -12.69 -0.21 -22.94
CA ARG A 222 -11.71 -1.27 -22.66
C ARG A 222 -11.02 -1.73 -23.96
N PRO A 223 -9.78 -2.25 -23.91
CA PRO A 223 -8.93 -2.47 -22.73
C PRO A 223 -8.32 -1.17 -22.18
N ARG A 224 -8.17 -1.08 -20.86
CA ARG A 224 -7.67 0.14 -20.18
C ARG A 224 -6.24 -0.05 -19.70
N ASP A 225 -5.30 0.05 -20.64
CA ASP A 225 -3.87 -0.03 -20.34
C ASP A 225 -3.43 1.10 -19.38
N ARG A 226 -2.76 0.74 -18.29
CA ARG A 226 -2.42 1.66 -17.19
C ARG A 226 -1.51 2.80 -17.61
N ILE A 227 -0.56 2.51 -18.49
CA ILE A 227 0.44 3.48 -18.94
C ILE A 227 -0.24 4.47 -19.89
N ALA A 228 -1.08 3.96 -20.80
CA ALA A 228 -1.92 4.79 -21.64
C ALA A 228 -2.88 5.67 -20.81
N MET A 229 -3.50 5.10 -19.78
CA MET A 229 -4.42 5.82 -18.87
C MET A 229 -3.74 6.96 -18.11
N ASN A 230 -2.42 6.88 -17.87
CA ASN A 230 -1.68 7.99 -17.26
C ASN A 230 -1.75 9.29 -18.09
N ASN A 231 -2.03 9.20 -19.39
CA ASN A 231 -2.15 10.33 -20.30
C ASN A 231 -3.58 10.61 -20.79
N ASP A 232 -4.53 9.73 -20.49
CA ASP A 232 -5.93 9.89 -20.89
C ASP A 232 -6.65 10.98 -20.08
N ALA A 233 -7.32 11.91 -20.77
CA ALA A 233 -7.96 13.06 -20.13
C ALA A 233 -9.21 12.67 -19.31
N ALA A 234 -9.99 11.69 -19.78
CA ALA A 234 -11.17 11.22 -19.07
C ALA A 234 -10.77 10.47 -17.79
N PHE A 235 -9.72 9.65 -17.86
CA PHE A 235 -9.13 8.98 -16.71
C PHE A 235 -8.67 9.99 -15.66
N LYS A 236 -7.90 11.01 -16.05
CA LYS A 236 -7.43 12.06 -15.13
C LYS A 236 -8.58 12.79 -14.46
N ALA A 237 -9.60 13.17 -15.23
CA ALA A 237 -10.77 13.87 -14.72
C ALA A 237 -11.54 13.01 -13.71
N LEU A 238 -11.82 11.74 -14.05
CA LEU A 238 -12.53 10.82 -13.18
C LEU A 238 -11.74 10.51 -11.91
N ARG A 239 -10.43 10.32 -12.02
CA ARG A 239 -9.52 10.16 -10.89
C ARG A 239 -9.59 11.34 -9.92
N GLY A 240 -9.57 12.56 -10.45
CA GLY A 240 -9.72 13.78 -9.65
C GLY A 240 -11.08 13.86 -8.95
N GLN A 241 -12.17 13.54 -9.66
CA GLN A 241 -13.54 13.56 -9.11
C GLN A 241 -13.72 12.56 -7.96
N VAL A 242 -13.37 11.28 -8.20
CA VAL A 242 -13.50 10.21 -7.19
C VAL A 242 -12.61 10.50 -5.99
N THR A 243 -11.36 10.95 -6.22
CA THR A 243 -10.43 11.29 -5.13
C THR A 243 -10.96 12.45 -4.28
N THR A 244 -11.48 13.51 -4.91
CA THR A 244 -12.03 14.66 -4.21
C THR A 244 -13.24 14.26 -3.36
N TYR A 245 -14.16 13.48 -3.93
CA TYR A 245 -15.33 12.98 -3.22
C TYR A 245 -14.94 12.18 -1.95
N LEU A 246 -13.98 11.26 -2.07
CA LEU A 246 -13.49 10.48 -0.93
C LEU A 246 -12.82 11.35 0.14
N MET A 247 -12.09 12.39 -0.26
CA MET A 247 -11.46 13.33 0.67
C MET A 247 -12.46 14.18 1.43
N ASP A 248 -13.45 14.75 0.74
CA ASP A 248 -14.42 15.65 1.36
C ASP A 248 -15.21 14.93 2.45
N ILE A 249 -15.51 13.64 2.22
CA ILE A 249 -16.15 12.77 3.21
C ILE A 249 -15.22 12.45 4.39
N GLY A 250 -13.93 12.21 4.13
CA GLY A 250 -12.94 11.96 5.20
C GLY A 250 -12.65 13.18 6.07
N ILE A 251 -12.58 14.38 5.47
CA ILE A 251 -12.27 15.63 6.17
C ILE A 251 -13.39 16.04 7.13
N ALA A 252 -14.66 15.80 6.78
CA ALA A 252 -15.80 16.12 7.63
C ALA A 252 -15.79 15.40 9.00
N ALA A 253 -14.91 14.42 9.20
CA ALA A 253 -14.77 13.67 10.45
C ALA A 253 -13.65 14.17 11.41
N LYS A 254 -12.94 15.28 11.12
CA LYS A 254 -11.81 15.75 11.96
C LYS A 254 -12.25 16.53 13.21
N VAL A 255 -11.49 16.38 14.30
CA VAL A 255 -11.62 17.08 15.61
C VAL A 255 -10.67 18.30 15.66
N GLU A 256 -11.09 19.39 16.31
CA GLU A 256 -10.33 20.65 16.46
C GLU A 256 -9.09 20.53 17.39
N GLU A 257 -8.05 21.32 17.08
CA GLU A 257 -6.75 21.36 17.77
C GLU A 257 -6.73 22.29 19.00
N THR A 258 -6.01 21.94 20.08
CA THR A 258 -5.98 22.79 21.31
C THR A 258 -4.62 23.03 22.00
N ARG A 259 -3.48 22.39 21.62
CA ARG A 259 -2.22 22.47 22.41
C ARG A 259 -0.94 22.89 21.68
N MET A 260 0.01 23.46 22.43
CA MET A 260 1.34 23.92 21.98
C MET A 260 2.48 23.11 22.61
N LEU A 261 3.58 22.88 21.87
CA LEU A 261 4.78 22.19 22.36
C LEU A 261 5.48 22.99 23.48
N PRO A 262 5.94 22.33 24.57
CA PRO A 262 6.83 22.95 25.55
C PRO A 262 8.24 23.16 24.96
N ASN A 263 8.96 24.16 25.48
CA ASN A 263 10.34 24.46 25.04
C ASN A 263 11.36 23.56 25.77
N VAL A 264 11.52 22.30 25.33
CA VAL A 264 12.45 21.32 25.91
C VAL A 264 13.48 20.80 24.90
N THR A 265 14.71 20.56 25.37
CA THR A 265 15.84 20.09 24.54
C THR A 265 16.22 18.62 24.82
N PRO A 266 16.36 17.77 23.77
CA PRO A 266 16.73 16.35 23.89
C PRO A 266 18.25 16.12 24.15
N ILE A 267 18.63 14.95 24.69
CA ILE A 267 20.05 14.56 24.96
C ILE A 267 20.90 14.51 23.67
N HIS A 268 20.33 14.17 22.52
CA HIS A 268 21.08 14.01 21.26
C HIS A 268 21.58 15.34 20.66
N SER A 269 21.43 16.45 21.41
CA SER A 269 22.19 17.67 21.17
C SER A 269 23.68 17.39 21.40
N VAL A 270 24.48 17.60 20.36
CA VAL A 270 25.94 17.45 20.40
C VAL A 270 26.47 18.31 21.56
N PRO A 271 27.44 17.84 22.40
CA PRO A 271 27.98 18.63 23.49
C PRO A 271 28.30 20.05 23.03
N ALA A 272 27.95 21.07 23.81
CA ALA A 272 28.08 22.47 23.38
C ALA A 272 29.48 22.85 22.87
N ALA A 273 30.53 22.17 23.33
CA ALA A 273 31.90 22.30 22.86
C ALA A 273 32.13 21.73 21.43
N VAL A 274 31.46 20.63 21.07
CA VAL A 274 31.51 20.00 19.74
C VAL A 274 30.55 20.71 18.78
N SER A 275 29.38 21.14 19.26
CA SER A 275 28.42 21.96 18.51
C SER A 275 29.02 23.33 18.11
N LYS A 276 29.74 24.00 19.02
CA LYS A 276 30.49 25.23 18.71
C LYS A 276 31.68 25.01 17.77
N ALA A 277 32.30 23.83 17.80
CA ALA A 277 33.36 23.45 16.84
C ALA A 277 32.79 23.07 15.46
N GLN A 278 31.50 22.75 15.39
CA GLN A 278 30.74 22.36 14.18
C GLN A 278 29.77 23.45 13.72
N GLU A 279 30.03 24.73 14.02
CA GLU A 279 29.21 25.89 13.57
C GLU A 279 29.06 26.00 12.03
N GLY A 280 29.72 25.14 11.26
CA GLY A 280 29.31 24.77 9.90
C GLY A 280 28.59 23.42 9.90
N ALA A 281 27.28 23.40 10.18
CA ALA A 281 26.48 22.18 10.03
C ALA A 281 26.67 21.60 8.61
N ILE A 282 26.94 20.30 8.51
CA ILE A 282 27.07 19.61 7.22
C ILE A 282 25.71 19.66 6.51
N GLN A 283 25.53 20.64 5.62
CA GLN A 283 24.31 20.81 4.84
C GLN A 283 24.26 19.79 3.70
N GLU A 284 25.38 19.57 3.03
CA GLU A 284 25.53 18.61 1.97
C GLU A 284 26.05 17.26 2.49
N LYS A 285 25.49 16.14 2.02
CA LYS A 285 25.92 14.79 2.42
C LYS A 285 25.78 14.55 3.94
N PHE A 286 24.72 15.08 4.53
CA PHE A 286 24.37 14.88 5.93
C PHE A 286 24.23 13.39 6.29
N LEU A 287 23.59 12.61 5.42
CA LEU A 287 23.64 11.15 5.45
C LEU A 287 24.30 10.64 4.17
N ASN A 288 25.33 9.81 4.31
CA ASN A 288 26.11 9.30 3.20
C ASN A 288 26.31 7.78 3.32
N PHE A 289 25.83 7.06 2.31
CA PHE A 289 26.08 5.65 2.07
C PHE A 289 27.23 5.56 1.07
N SER A 290 28.27 4.80 1.39
CA SER A 290 29.46 4.67 0.54
C SER A 290 29.84 3.22 0.33
N GLN A 291 29.74 2.75 -0.92
CA GLN A 291 30.05 1.39 -1.37
C GLN A 291 29.44 0.32 -0.45
N LEU A 292 28.17 0.52 -0.09
CA LEU A 292 27.52 -0.30 0.91
C LEU A 292 27.08 -1.63 0.32
N ASP A 293 27.57 -2.72 0.92
CA ASP A 293 27.14 -4.08 0.60
C ASP A 293 26.48 -4.74 1.81
N LYS A 294 25.49 -5.59 1.52
CA LYS A 294 24.89 -6.49 2.51
C LYS A 294 24.80 -7.91 2.00
N VAL A 295 25.49 -8.80 2.70
CA VAL A 295 25.52 -10.23 2.44
C VAL A 295 24.93 -10.98 3.63
N TYR A 296 23.95 -11.86 3.36
CA TYR A 296 23.38 -12.76 4.35
C TYR A 296 23.92 -14.18 4.18
N PRO A 297 24.30 -14.87 5.26
CA PRO A 297 24.60 -16.29 5.20
C PRO A 297 23.30 -17.06 4.96
N THR A 298 23.26 -17.88 3.91
CA THR A 298 22.13 -18.79 3.66
C THR A 298 22.61 -20.23 3.52
N PRO A 299 21.75 -21.25 3.73
CA PRO A 299 22.14 -22.65 3.55
C PRO A 299 22.66 -23.00 2.14
N LYS A 300 22.31 -22.20 1.12
CA LYS A 300 22.75 -22.37 -0.26
C LYS A 300 24.00 -21.55 -0.63
N GLY A 301 24.59 -20.83 0.33
CA GLY A 301 25.71 -19.92 0.13
C GLY A 301 25.42 -18.48 0.56
N PRO A 302 26.40 -17.58 0.54
CA PRO A 302 26.18 -16.17 0.83
C PRO A 302 25.26 -15.53 -0.22
N LEU A 303 24.20 -14.86 0.22
CA LEU A 303 23.28 -14.11 -0.63
C LEU A 303 23.57 -12.62 -0.47
N THR A 304 24.13 -11.99 -1.51
CA THR A 304 24.28 -10.53 -1.59
C THR A 304 22.93 -9.91 -1.91
N VAL A 305 22.34 -9.19 -0.97
CA VAL A 305 21.04 -8.54 -1.15
C VAL A 305 21.20 -7.16 -1.76
N VAL A 306 22.14 -6.38 -1.23
CA VAL A 306 22.49 -5.03 -1.70
C VAL A 306 23.98 -5.01 -2.03
N GLU A 307 24.33 -4.41 -3.16
CA GLU A 307 25.71 -4.29 -3.63
C GLU A 307 25.98 -2.85 -4.09
N ASN A 308 27.14 -2.32 -3.74
CA ASN A 308 27.65 -1.01 -4.13
C ASN A 308 26.59 0.11 -4.04
N PHE A 309 25.87 0.18 -2.91
CA PHE A 309 24.86 1.20 -2.69
C PHE A 309 25.52 2.52 -2.25
N ASP A 310 25.45 3.51 -3.13
CA ASP A 310 26.02 4.85 -2.93
C ASP A 310 24.92 5.92 -3.01
N LEU A 311 24.63 6.57 -1.88
CA LEU A 311 23.59 7.58 -1.79
C LEU A 311 24.00 8.70 -0.84
N LYS A 312 23.76 9.94 -1.26
CA LYS A 312 24.05 11.14 -0.48
C LYS A 312 22.75 11.89 -0.26
N ILE A 313 22.45 12.23 0.98
CA ILE A 313 21.23 12.94 1.39
C ILE A 313 21.64 14.21 2.11
N ASN A 314 21.02 15.32 1.74
CA ASN A 314 21.27 16.63 2.33
C ASN A 314 20.44 16.80 3.61
N ARG A 315 20.83 17.75 4.46
CA ARG A 315 20.10 17.99 5.71
C ARG A 315 18.70 18.51 5.43
N GLY A 316 17.70 17.90 6.08
CA GLY A 316 16.29 18.25 5.96
C GLY A 316 15.64 17.83 4.65
N GLU A 317 16.33 17.02 3.86
CA GLU A 317 15.79 16.40 2.66
C GLU A 317 14.90 15.20 3.02
N PHE A 318 13.79 15.05 2.30
CA PHE A 318 12.94 13.87 2.37
C PHE A 318 13.16 13.02 1.11
N ILE A 319 13.67 11.81 1.24
CA ILE A 319 13.77 10.89 0.09
C ILE A 319 12.79 9.73 0.21
N SER A 320 12.33 9.23 -0.93
CA SER A 320 11.56 7.99 -1.01
C SER A 320 12.39 6.92 -1.72
N LEU A 321 12.50 5.74 -1.12
CA LEU A 321 13.17 4.57 -1.68
C LEU A 321 12.11 3.59 -2.20
N ILE A 322 12.09 3.39 -3.52
CA ILE A 322 11.13 2.52 -4.21
C ILE A 322 11.86 1.44 -5.03
N GLY A 323 11.19 0.33 -5.30
CA GLY A 323 11.73 -0.80 -6.04
C GLY A 323 10.95 -2.08 -5.74
N HIS A 324 11.30 -3.17 -6.44
CA HIS A 324 10.58 -4.44 -6.33
C HIS A 324 10.62 -5.07 -4.93
N SER A 325 9.66 -5.95 -4.66
CA SER A 325 9.66 -6.79 -3.46
C SER A 325 10.95 -7.62 -3.40
N GLY A 326 11.66 -7.53 -2.27
CA GLY A 326 12.92 -8.29 -2.06
C GLY A 326 14.20 -7.64 -2.60
N CYS A 327 14.16 -6.42 -3.15
CA CYS A 327 15.39 -5.71 -3.56
C CYS A 327 16.22 -5.13 -2.40
N GLY A 328 15.79 -5.26 -1.14
CA GLY A 328 16.56 -4.82 0.02
C GLY A 328 16.30 -3.39 0.52
N LYS A 329 15.19 -2.75 0.14
CA LYS A 329 14.80 -1.40 0.64
C LYS A 329 14.82 -1.30 2.17
N SER A 330 14.08 -2.18 2.85
CA SER A 330 14.04 -2.26 4.32
C SER A 330 15.40 -2.67 4.91
N THR A 331 16.21 -3.42 4.15
CA THR A 331 17.59 -3.75 4.55
C THR A 331 18.48 -2.51 4.58
N VAL A 332 18.40 -1.63 3.56
CA VAL A 332 19.11 -0.34 3.56
C VAL A 332 18.66 0.53 4.73
N LEU A 333 17.36 0.63 4.97
CA LEU A 333 16.79 1.42 6.05
C LEU A 333 17.24 0.92 7.44
N THR A 334 17.18 -0.38 7.69
CA THR A 334 17.61 -0.98 8.97
C THR A 334 19.12 -0.89 9.20
N MET A 335 19.94 -0.91 8.14
CA MET A 335 21.38 -0.61 8.24
C MET A 335 21.62 0.87 8.58
N ALA A 336 20.85 1.80 7.98
CA ALA A 336 20.92 3.22 8.30
C ALA A 336 20.50 3.52 9.74
N ALA A 337 19.56 2.76 10.30
CA ALA A 337 19.18 2.83 11.71
C ALA A 337 20.27 2.26 12.65
N GLY A 338 21.18 1.44 12.11
CA GLY A 338 22.18 0.67 12.85
C GLY A 338 21.60 -0.55 13.60
N LEU A 339 20.39 -0.97 13.22
CA LEU A 339 19.75 -2.20 13.71
C LEU A 339 20.28 -3.46 13.02
N ASN A 340 20.85 -3.31 11.83
CA ASN A 340 21.39 -4.38 11.02
C ASN A 340 22.84 -4.04 10.64
N PRO A 341 23.83 -4.92 10.92
CA PRO A 341 25.22 -4.64 10.59
C PRO A 341 25.44 -4.62 9.07
N ILE A 342 26.37 -3.77 8.61
CA ILE A 342 26.81 -3.73 7.21
C ILE A 342 27.83 -4.85 6.94
N SER A 343 27.93 -5.32 5.69
CA SER A 343 28.96 -6.30 5.31
C SER A 343 30.22 -5.64 4.76
N LYS A 344 30.07 -4.55 4.00
CA LYS A 344 31.16 -3.73 3.45
C LYS A 344 30.70 -2.29 3.28
N GLY A 345 31.64 -1.35 3.19
CA GLY A 345 31.38 0.07 2.99
C GLY A 345 31.22 0.82 4.30
N ALA A 346 30.55 1.97 4.24
CA ALA A 346 30.26 2.78 5.43
C ALA A 346 28.95 3.55 5.28
N ILE A 347 28.30 3.81 6.41
CA ILE A 347 27.17 4.74 6.52
C ILE A 347 27.60 5.83 7.49
N ARG A 348 27.53 7.10 7.08
CA ARG A 348 27.87 8.26 7.90
C ARG A 348 26.69 9.20 8.07
N LEU A 349 26.33 9.51 9.31
CA LEU A 349 25.31 10.49 9.69
C LEU A 349 26.00 11.64 10.41
N ASP A 350 25.81 12.87 9.93
CA ASP A 350 26.36 14.09 10.57
C ASP A 350 27.89 14.03 10.75
N GLY A 351 28.57 13.38 9.80
CA GLY A 351 30.03 13.15 9.82
C GLY A 351 30.49 11.92 10.62
N TRP A 352 29.61 11.26 11.38
CA TRP A 352 29.93 10.13 12.23
C TRP A 352 29.51 8.80 11.61
N ASN A 353 30.30 7.75 11.77
CA ASN A 353 29.90 6.41 11.32
C ASN A 353 28.69 5.93 12.15
N VAL A 354 27.67 5.42 11.46
CA VAL A 354 26.53 4.77 12.11
C VAL A 354 27.01 3.48 12.76
N GLN A 355 26.86 3.39 14.08
CA GLN A 355 27.17 2.20 14.88
C GLN A 355 26.03 1.94 15.85
N GLY A 356 25.48 0.72 15.82
CA GLY A 356 24.37 0.31 16.69
C GLY A 356 23.10 1.15 16.52
N ALA A 357 22.08 0.85 17.33
CA ALA A 357 20.87 1.67 17.37
C ALA A 357 21.09 2.90 18.29
N ASP A 358 20.63 4.07 17.86
CA ASP A 358 20.69 5.31 18.63
C ASP A 358 19.37 6.11 18.47
N PRO A 359 18.80 6.71 19.53
CA PRO A 359 17.56 7.48 19.42
C PRO A 359 17.66 8.74 18.53
N GLU A 360 18.86 9.19 18.13
CA GLU A 360 19.02 10.20 17.07
C GLU A 360 18.50 9.72 15.70
N ARG A 361 18.29 8.41 15.54
CA ARG A 361 17.77 7.72 14.35
C ARG A 361 16.45 7.03 14.71
N ALA A 362 15.34 7.74 14.57
CA ALA A 362 14.03 7.17 14.87
C ALA A 362 13.52 6.32 13.71
N VAL A 363 12.94 5.15 14.03
CA VAL A 363 12.37 4.23 13.05
C VAL A 363 10.87 4.10 13.27
N VAL A 364 10.09 4.28 12.20
CA VAL A 364 8.68 3.87 12.11
C VAL A 364 8.64 2.59 11.29
N PHE A 365 8.33 1.49 11.95
CA PHE A 365 8.24 0.18 11.32
C PHE A 365 6.88 -0.02 10.63
N GLN A 366 6.87 -0.89 9.62
CA GLN A 366 5.65 -1.36 8.95
C GLN A 366 4.66 -1.97 9.97
N SER A 367 5.18 -2.76 10.90
CA SER A 367 4.44 -3.24 12.08
C SER A 367 4.81 -2.38 13.29
N PRO A 368 3.89 -1.62 13.89
CA PRO A 368 4.19 -0.61 14.92
C PRO A 368 4.96 -1.12 16.14
N ASN A 369 4.91 -2.42 16.45
CA ASN A 369 5.59 -3.07 17.58
C ASN A 369 5.42 -2.28 18.90
N LEU A 370 4.18 -1.90 19.20
CA LEU A 370 3.82 -1.28 20.47
C LEU A 370 3.76 -2.36 21.56
N PHE A 371 4.03 -1.97 22.80
CA PHE A 371 3.80 -2.83 23.96
C PHE A 371 2.28 -2.94 24.19
N PRO A 372 1.66 -4.11 24.00
CA PRO A 372 0.20 -4.24 23.93
C PRO A 372 -0.49 -3.97 25.27
N TRP A 373 0.22 -4.14 26.39
CA TRP A 373 -0.26 -3.89 27.76
C TRP A 373 -0.06 -2.45 28.23
N LEU A 374 0.54 -1.58 27.40
CA LEU A 374 0.71 -0.17 27.71
C LEU A 374 -0.27 0.67 26.88
N SER A 375 -0.71 1.80 27.44
CA SER A 375 -1.47 2.84 26.74
C SER A 375 -0.67 3.47 25.59
N ALA A 376 -1.36 4.16 24.69
CA ALA A 376 -0.69 4.96 23.65
C ALA A 376 0.29 5.97 24.26
N LYS A 377 -0.12 6.66 25.33
CA LYS A 377 0.69 7.60 26.12
C LYS A 377 1.94 6.95 26.69
N GLU A 378 1.82 5.81 27.37
CA GLU A 378 2.97 5.10 27.93
C GLU A 378 3.94 4.59 26.84
N ASN A 379 3.42 4.13 25.71
CA ASN A 379 4.25 3.68 24.58
C ASN A 379 5.16 4.81 24.03
N VAL A 380 4.65 6.04 23.97
CA VAL A 380 5.43 7.22 23.55
C VAL A 380 6.37 7.67 24.68
N ALA A 381 5.90 7.67 25.93
CA ALA A 381 6.65 8.13 27.10
C ALA A 381 7.98 7.37 27.31
N ILE A 382 8.03 6.06 27.02
CA ILE A 382 9.27 5.25 27.16
C ILE A 382 10.47 5.89 26.46
N GLY A 383 10.25 6.43 25.25
CA GLY A 383 11.28 7.10 24.47
C GLY A 383 11.62 8.48 25.04
N VAL A 384 10.58 9.26 25.34
CA VAL A 384 10.70 10.63 25.87
C VAL A 384 11.45 10.64 27.20
N ASP A 385 11.15 9.72 28.11
CA ASP A 385 11.81 9.62 29.41
C ASP A 385 13.32 9.38 29.32
N LYS A 386 13.76 8.68 28.28
CA LYS A 386 15.19 8.45 28.01
C LYS A 386 15.87 9.64 27.36
N VAL A 387 15.16 10.35 26.48
CA VAL A 387 15.73 11.43 25.65
C VAL A 387 15.65 12.81 26.32
N TYR A 388 14.79 13.01 27.33
CA TYR A 388 14.64 14.29 28.04
C TYR A 388 14.87 14.17 29.56
N PRO A 389 16.04 13.69 30.02
CA PRO A 389 16.32 13.40 31.43
C PRO A 389 16.31 14.66 32.30
N ARG A 390 16.55 15.83 31.68
CA ARG A 390 16.55 17.15 32.34
C ARG A 390 15.18 17.82 32.36
N ALA A 391 14.23 17.35 31.56
CA ALA A 391 12.86 17.84 31.59
C ALA A 391 12.15 17.27 32.82
N SER A 392 11.28 18.09 33.42
CA SER A 392 10.34 17.68 34.45
C SER A 392 9.33 16.67 33.90
N GLN A 393 8.68 15.93 34.80
CA GLN A 393 7.66 14.96 34.41
C GLN A 393 6.50 15.64 33.64
N ALA A 394 6.11 16.84 34.04
CA ALA A 394 5.06 17.61 33.35
C ALA A 394 5.47 17.96 31.93
N GLU A 395 6.68 18.47 31.72
CA GLU A 395 7.16 18.83 30.38
C GLU A 395 7.29 17.60 29.45
N ARG A 396 7.74 16.45 29.99
CA ARG A 396 7.76 15.20 29.21
C ARG A 396 6.35 14.77 28.83
N GLN A 397 5.42 14.92 29.75
CA GLN A 397 4.01 14.59 29.54
C GLN A 397 3.39 15.48 28.46
N ASP A 398 3.71 16.76 28.45
CA ASP A 398 3.30 17.72 27.43
C ASP A 398 3.85 17.34 26.04
N VAL A 399 5.11 16.89 25.94
CA VAL A 399 5.68 16.38 24.68
C VAL A 399 4.90 15.17 24.17
N VAL A 400 4.62 14.20 25.06
CA VAL A 400 3.88 12.98 24.72
C VAL A 400 2.47 13.32 24.22
N GLU A 401 1.74 14.14 24.98
CA GLU A 401 0.37 14.52 24.66
C GLU A 401 0.31 15.35 23.39
N TYR A 402 1.24 16.30 23.22
CA TYR A 402 1.33 17.07 21.99
C TYR A 402 1.42 16.17 20.76
N TYR A 403 2.38 15.24 20.71
CA TYR A 403 2.54 14.40 19.51
C TYR A 403 1.37 13.43 19.32
N LEU A 404 0.73 12.96 20.39
CA LEU A 404 -0.46 12.11 20.29
C LEU A 404 -1.69 12.88 19.79
N GLU A 405 -1.90 14.10 20.25
CA GLU A 405 -2.97 14.96 19.75
C GLU A 405 -2.76 15.31 18.28
N ARG A 406 -1.52 15.59 17.88
CA ARG A 406 -1.16 15.95 16.50
C ARG A 406 -1.35 14.81 15.51
N VAL A 407 -1.26 13.56 15.97
CA VAL A 407 -1.62 12.40 15.15
C VAL A 407 -3.12 12.03 15.25
N GLY A 408 -3.93 12.88 15.88
CA GLY A 408 -5.37 12.69 16.03
C GLY A 408 -5.75 11.61 17.04
N LEU A 409 -4.95 11.43 18.09
CA LEU A 409 -5.19 10.44 19.16
C LEU A 409 -5.54 11.07 20.51
N ALA A 410 -6.01 12.32 20.53
CA ALA A 410 -6.41 13.03 21.74
C ALA A 410 -7.36 12.19 22.62
N ASP A 411 -8.46 11.70 22.06
CA ASP A 411 -9.48 10.95 22.79
C ASP A 411 -9.13 9.47 23.05
N SER A 412 -7.93 9.04 22.65
CA SER A 412 -7.51 7.63 22.72
C SER A 412 -6.12 7.45 23.30
N MET A 413 -5.52 8.49 23.87
CA MET A 413 -4.17 8.44 24.43
C MET A 413 -4.04 7.47 25.61
N ASP A 414 -5.10 7.26 26.38
CA ASP A 414 -5.11 6.36 27.55
C ASP A 414 -5.56 4.92 27.21
N LYS A 415 -5.93 4.65 25.95
CA LYS A 415 -6.32 3.30 25.53
C LYS A 415 -5.08 2.41 25.38
N ASN A 416 -5.18 1.19 25.89
CA ASN A 416 -4.16 0.15 25.71
C ASN A 416 -3.90 -0.14 24.23
N ALA A 417 -2.64 -0.30 23.86
CA ALA A 417 -2.26 -0.55 22.48
C ALA A 417 -2.95 -1.80 21.89
N ALA A 418 -3.26 -2.81 22.69
CA ALA A 418 -4.03 -3.98 22.25
C ALA A 418 -5.43 -3.65 21.72
N SER A 419 -6.12 -2.64 22.27
CA SER A 419 -7.48 -2.25 21.88
C SER A 419 -7.52 -1.18 20.77
N LEU A 420 -6.36 -0.67 20.35
CA LEU A 420 -6.24 0.28 19.26
C LEU A 420 -6.40 -0.42 17.89
N SER A 421 -7.03 0.27 16.94
CA SER A 421 -7.02 -0.14 15.54
C SER A 421 -5.60 -0.09 14.97
N ASN A 422 -5.34 -0.78 13.85
CA ASN A 422 -4.00 -0.74 13.23
C ASN A 422 -3.59 0.68 12.81
N GLY A 423 -4.52 1.49 12.30
CA GLY A 423 -4.29 2.90 12.00
C GLY A 423 -3.93 3.72 13.23
N MET A 424 -4.61 3.50 14.35
CA MET A 424 -4.28 4.15 15.62
C MET A 424 -2.91 3.68 16.13
N LYS A 425 -2.59 2.39 16.06
CA LYS A 425 -1.26 1.87 16.43
C LYS A 425 -0.15 2.51 15.59
N GLN A 426 -0.39 2.70 14.30
CA GLN A 426 0.56 3.34 13.40
C GLN A 426 0.77 4.82 13.74
N ARG A 427 -0.33 5.55 14.04
CA ARG A 427 -0.29 6.92 14.57
C ARG A 427 0.54 7.02 15.85
N VAL A 428 0.37 6.10 16.80
CA VAL A 428 1.23 6.03 18.01
C VAL A 428 2.70 5.79 17.63
N GLY A 429 2.97 4.91 16.65
CA GLY A 429 4.32 4.65 16.15
C GLY A 429 5.00 5.90 15.58
N ILE A 430 4.26 6.70 14.81
CA ILE A 430 4.72 7.99 14.27
C ILE A 430 4.94 9.01 15.40
N ALA A 431 3.97 9.18 16.30
CA ALA A 431 4.10 10.06 17.46
C ALA A 431 5.34 9.71 18.30
N ARG A 432 5.57 8.42 18.55
CA ARG A 432 6.76 7.91 19.26
C ARG A 432 8.05 8.30 18.55
N ALA A 433 8.12 8.19 17.23
CA ALA A 433 9.31 8.54 16.47
C ALA A 433 9.61 10.05 16.52
N PHE A 434 8.60 10.91 16.35
CA PHE A 434 8.79 12.36 16.41
C PHE A 434 9.05 12.89 17.82
N ALA A 435 8.46 12.26 18.85
CA ALA A 435 8.70 12.64 20.24
C ALA A 435 10.17 12.52 20.65
N LEU A 436 10.95 11.65 20.00
CA LEU A 436 12.39 11.53 20.22
C LEU A 436 13.20 12.73 19.69
N SER A 437 12.60 13.61 18.87
CA SER A 437 13.29 14.69 18.17
C SER A 437 14.56 14.21 17.44
N PRO A 438 14.43 13.25 16.50
CA PRO A 438 15.57 12.62 15.86
C PRO A 438 16.27 13.55 14.86
N LYS A 439 17.53 13.24 14.55
CA LYS A 439 18.27 13.84 13.42
C LYS A 439 17.89 13.20 12.08
N LEU A 440 17.51 11.92 12.12
CA LEU A 440 17.15 11.11 10.96
C LEU A 440 15.86 10.34 11.26
N LEU A 441 14.85 10.53 10.42
CA LEU A 441 13.59 9.79 10.46
C LEU A 441 13.60 8.70 9.40
N LEU A 442 13.41 7.45 9.81
CA LEU A 442 13.41 6.28 8.93
C LEU A 442 12.02 5.66 8.95
N LEU A 443 11.34 5.64 7.81
CA LEU A 443 9.98 5.15 7.67
C LEU A 443 9.99 3.91 6.78
N ASP A 444 9.68 2.73 7.34
CA ASP A 444 9.69 1.47 6.61
C ASP A 444 8.25 1.05 6.30
N GLU A 445 7.77 1.34 5.08
CA GLU A 445 6.37 1.15 4.65
C GLU A 445 5.35 1.61 5.70
N PRO A 446 5.45 2.86 6.19
CA PRO A 446 4.67 3.34 7.33
C PRO A 446 3.16 3.38 7.07
N PHE A 447 2.72 3.20 5.83
CA PHE A 447 1.30 3.21 5.45
C PHE A 447 0.81 1.93 4.76
N GLY A 448 1.67 0.92 4.62
CA GLY A 448 1.37 -0.27 3.80
C GLY A 448 0.22 -1.14 4.33
N MET A 449 -0.03 -1.11 5.65
CA MET A 449 -1.11 -1.87 6.29
C MET A 449 -2.42 -1.07 6.45
N LEU A 450 -2.47 0.15 5.91
CA LEU A 450 -3.61 1.06 6.06
C LEU A 450 -4.45 1.07 4.77
N ASP A 451 -5.76 1.20 4.96
CA ASP A 451 -6.66 1.55 3.85
C ASP A 451 -6.33 2.94 3.31
N SER A 452 -6.81 3.23 2.09
CA SER A 452 -6.40 4.42 1.35
C SER A 452 -6.70 5.73 2.07
N LEU A 453 -7.85 5.89 2.71
CA LEU A 453 -8.13 7.16 3.41
C LEU A 453 -7.29 7.27 4.69
N THR A 454 -7.25 6.24 5.53
CA THR A 454 -6.42 6.27 6.75
C THR A 454 -4.95 6.55 6.39
N ARG A 455 -4.48 6.00 5.25
CA ARG A 455 -3.19 6.33 4.66
C ARG A 455 -3.09 7.81 4.29
N TRP A 456 -4.06 8.38 3.58
CA TRP A 456 -4.04 9.80 3.19
C TRP A 456 -4.03 10.73 4.40
N GLU A 457 -4.89 10.47 5.38
CA GLU A 457 -4.92 11.25 6.63
C GLU A 457 -3.58 11.18 7.36
N LEU A 458 -2.98 9.98 7.43
CA LEU A 458 -1.71 9.80 8.10
C LEU A 458 -0.55 10.43 7.33
N GLN A 459 -0.61 10.42 5.99
CA GLN A 459 0.32 11.13 5.11
C GLN A 459 0.24 12.65 5.36
N GLU A 460 -0.97 13.22 5.44
CA GLU A 460 -1.16 14.64 5.76
C GLU A 460 -0.57 14.98 7.14
N VAL A 461 -0.90 14.21 8.16
CA VAL A 461 -0.37 14.37 9.52
C VAL A 461 1.16 14.29 9.54
N LEU A 462 1.72 13.27 8.87
CA LEU A 462 3.17 13.10 8.77
C LEU A 462 3.81 14.35 8.13
N MET A 463 3.25 14.80 7.01
CA MET A 463 3.77 15.96 6.27
C MET A 463 3.62 17.25 7.05
N GLU A 464 2.55 17.41 7.81
CA GLU A 464 2.34 18.56 8.67
C GLU A 464 3.39 18.62 9.79
N VAL A 465 3.61 17.51 10.50
CA VAL A 465 4.63 17.40 11.57
C VAL A 465 6.04 17.56 11.00
N TRP A 466 6.31 16.95 9.84
CA TRP A 466 7.60 17.07 9.15
C TRP A 466 7.87 18.49 8.68
N SER A 467 6.88 19.22 8.15
CA SER A 467 7.06 20.58 7.61
C SER A 467 7.60 21.59 8.63
N ARG A 468 7.30 21.37 9.91
CA ARG A 468 7.74 22.22 11.03
C ARG A 468 9.18 21.94 11.45
N THR A 469 9.58 20.66 11.44
CA THR A 469 10.89 20.22 11.92
C THR A 469 11.93 20.12 10.82
N LYS A 470 11.49 19.89 9.58
CA LYS A 470 12.31 19.54 8.41
C LYS A 470 13.41 18.53 8.78
N VAL A 471 13.02 17.49 9.52
CA VAL A 471 13.93 16.40 9.86
C VAL A 471 14.33 15.64 8.60
N THR A 472 15.60 15.30 8.44
CA THR A 472 16.05 14.48 7.30
C THR A 472 15.32 13.13 7.34
N ALA A 473 14.71 12.70 6.24
CA ALA A 473 13.85 11.51 6.22
C ALA A 473 14.15 10.57 5.06
N ILE A 474 14.08 9.27 5.32
CA ILE A 474 14.02 8.21 4.30
C ILE A 474 12.69 7.48 4.48
N CYS A 475 11.86 7.45 3.44
CA CYS A 475 10.65 6.65 3.40
C CYS A 475 10.81 5.50 2.40
N VAL A 476 10.68 4.27 2.87
CA VAL A 476 10.52 3.11 2.00
C VAL A 476 9.04 2.96 1.69
N THR A 477 8.70 2.90 0.40
CA THR A 477 7.33 2.68 -0.04
C THR A 477 7.29 1.84 -1.31
N HIS A 478 6.14 1.23 -1.56
CA HIS A 478 5.81 0.58 -2.82
C HIS A 478 4.78 1.37 -3.64
N ASP A 479 4.27 2.49 -3.12
CA ASP A 479 3.24 3.32 -3.74
C ASP A 479 3.91 4.51 -4.45
N VAL A 480 3.69 4.62 -5.76
CA VAL A 480 4.31 5.63 -6.63
C VAL A 480 3.82 7.03 -6.28
N ASP A 481 2.53 7.17 -5.99
CA ASP A 481 1.92 8.46 -5.68
C ASP A 481 2.38 8.95 -4.32
N GLU A 482 2.50 8.05 -3.35
CA GLU A 482 3.11 8.32 -2.05
C GLU A 482 4.57 8.77 -2.20
N ALA A 483 5.36 8.09 -3.03
CA ALA A 483 6.75 8.44 -3.24
C ALA A 483 6.91 9.89 -3.74
N ILE A 484 6.09 10.29 -4.71
CA ILE A 484 6.09 11.65 -5.30
C ILE A 484 5.51 12.69 -4.32
N LEU A 485 4.46 12.33 -3.58
CA LEU A 485 3.83 13.21 -2.60
C LEU A 485 4.82 13.62 -1.50
N LEU A 486 5.57 12.66 -0.96
CA LEU A 486 6.40 12.87 0.23
C LEU A 486 7.82 13.36 -0.08
N ALA A 487 8.42 12.93 -1.19
CA ALA A 487 9.86 13.11 -1.40
C ALA A 487 10.25 14.33 -2.22
N ASP A 488 11.44 14.85 -1.92
CA ASP A 488 12.23 15.73 -2.77
C ASP A 488 12.95 14.91 -3.86
N ARG A 489 13.32 13.66 -3.55
CA ARG A 489 13.90 12.71 -4.52
C ARG A 489 13.35 11.31 -4.36
N VAL A 490 12.98 10.70 -5.48
CA VAL A 490 12.61 9.28 -5.56
C VAL A 490 13.83 8.48 -6.01
N VAL A 491 14.36 7.65 -5.11
CA VAL A 491 15.49 6.75 -5.35
C VAL A 491 14.93 5.38 -5.71
N MET A 492 15.21 4.93 -6.93
CA MET A 492 14.69 3.69 -7.48
C MET A 492 15.78 2.61 -7.46
N MET A 493 15.51 1.50 -6.77
CA MET A 493 16.41 0.35 -6.66
C MET A 493 16.15 -0.69 -7.75
N THR A 494 17.22 -1.28 -8.28
CA THR A 494 17.14 -2.43 -9.19
C THR A 494 16.66 -3.68 -8.46
N ASN A 495 16.40 -4.77 -9.19
CA ASN A 495 15.94 -6.02 -8.58
C ASN A 495 17.03 -6.70 -7.76
N GLY A 496 16.59 -7.40 -6.71
CA GLY A 496 17.45 -8.29 -5.95
C GLY A 496 17.53 -9.69 -6.61
N PRO A 497 18.56 -10.49 -6.26
CA PRO A 497 19.71 -10.16 -5.42
C PRO A 497 20.70 -9.20 -6.11
N GLN A 498 21.65 -8.64 -5.34
CA GLN A 498 22.63 -7.64 -5.79
C GLN A 498 21.99 -6.32 -6.26
N ALA A 499 20.96 -5.88 -5.54
CA ALA A 499 20.29 -4.65 -5.87
C ALA A 499 21.21 -3.44 -5.68
N THR A 500 21.17 -2.52 -6.63
CA THR A 500 21.88 -1.24 -6.64
C THR A 500 20.86 -0.11 -6.81
N ILE A 501 21.31 1.15 -6.80
CA ILE A 501 20.48 2.27 -7.23
C ILE A 501 20.47 2.32 -8.75
N GLY A 502 19.29 2.16 -9.35
CA GLY A 502 19.12 2.24 -10.79
C GLY A 502 18.98 3.68 -11.28
N LYS A 503 18.05 4.42 -10.68
CA LYS A 503 17.75 5.80 -11.08
C LYS A 503 17.33 6.66 -9.88
N ILE A 504 17.60 7.95 -9.94
CA ILE A 504 17.14 8.94 -8.97
C ILE A 504 16.41 10.04 -9.73
N THR A 505 15.17 10.32 -9.34
CA THR A 505 14.34 11.37 -9.93
C THR A 505 14.14 12.50 -8.92
N ASP A 506 14.49 13.72 -9.32
CA ASP A 506 14.28 14.94 -8.53
C ASP A 506 12.84 15.45 -8.71
N VAL A 507 12.09 15.51 -7.60
CA VAL A 507 10.69 15.92 -7.57
C VAL A 507 10.60 17.40 -7.22
N ASN A 508 10.64 18.24 -8.25
CA ASN A 508 10.64 19.70 -8.15
C ASN A 508 9.24 20.30 -8.00
N LEU A 509 8.39 19.66 -7.19
CA LEU A 509 7.04 20.15 -6.92
C LEU A 509 7.04 21.07 -5.68
N PRO A 510 6.28 22.18 -5.66
CA PRO A 510 6.26 23.09 -4.51
C PRO A 510 5.70 22.42 -3.25
N ARG A 511 6.25 22.74 -2.07
CA ARG A 511 5.71 22.29 -0.76
C ARG A 511 4.97 23.47 -0.07
N PRO A 512 3.92 23.21 0.75
CA PRO A 512 3.30 21.92 1.06
C PRO A 512 2.49 21.35 -0.11
N ARG A 513 2.48 20.02 -0.25
CA ARG A 513 1.74 19.31 -1.30
C ARG A 513 0.54 18.62 -0.65
N THR A 514 -0.67 18.97 -1.09
CA THR A 514 -1.86 18.15 -0.83
C THR A 514 -2.06 17.21 -2.00
N ARG A 515 -2.75 16.08 -1.78
CA ARG A 515 -3.02 15.13 -2.87
C ARG A 515 -3.88 15.76 -3.98
N LYS A 516 -4.81 16.65 -3.63
CA LYS A 516 -5.57 17.44 -4.61
C LYS A 516 -4.66 18.32 -5.48
N ALA A 517 -3.78 19.11 -4.85
CA ALA A 517 -2.84 19.97 -5.58
C ALA A 517 -1.85 19.16 -6.43
N LEU A 518 -1.49 17.96 -5.98
CA LEU A 518 -0.62 17.05 -6.71
C LEU A 518 -1.26 16.56 -8.01
N LEU A 519 -2.52 16.11 -7.96
CA LEU A 519 -3.26 15.63 -9.14
C LEU A 519 -3.48 16.73 -10.19
N GLU A 520 -3.63 17.98 -9.75
CA GLU A 520 -3.81 19.15 -10.63
C GLU A 520 -2.49 19.65 -11.24
N HIS A 521 -1.34 19.25 -10.69
CA HIS A 521 -0.04 19.76 -11.14
C HIS A 521 0.37 19.15 -12.49
N PRO A 522 0.83 19.95 -13.47
CA PRO A 522 1.16 19.46 -14.81
C PRO A 522 2.26 18.38 -14.80
N ASP A 523 3.31 18.58 -14.00
CA ASP A 523 4.47 17.68 -13.97
C ASP A 523 4.23 16.36 -13.22
N TYR A 524 3.15 16.25 -12.45
CA TYR A 524 2.90 15.08 -11.61
C TYR A 524 2.79 13.79 -12.43
N TYR A 525 2.04 13.80 -13.53
CA TYR A 525 1.88 12.63 -14.39
C TYR A 525 3.18 12.25 -15.11
N SER A 526 4.08 13.21 -15.35
CA SER A 526 5.41 12.94 -15.90
C SER A 526 6.28 12.19 -14.90
N TYR A 527 6.31 12.64 -13.63
CA TYR A 527 7.02 11.93 -12.57
C TYR A 527 6.45 10.54 -12.32
N ARG A 528 5.11 10.41 -12.33
CA ARG A 528 4.44 9.12 -12.20
C ARG A 528 4.83 8.16 -13.31
N GLN A 529 4.82 8.63 -14.56
CA GLN A 529 5.24 7.84 -15.72
C GLN A 529 6.70 7.38 -15.58
N GLU A 530 7.60 8.29 -15.24
CA GLU A 530 9.03 7.97 -15.10
C GLU A 530 9.31 6.88 -14.06
N VAL A 531 8.59 6.90 -12.94
CA VAL A 531 8.72 5.86 -11.89
C VAL A 531 8.09 4.55 -12.34
N LEU A 532 6.93 4.59 -13.01
CA LEU A 532 6.28 3.39 -13.53
C LEU A 532 7.11 2.70 -14.62
N ASP A 533 7.63 3.47 -15.57
CA ASP A 533 8.49 2.98 -16.65
C ASP A 533 9.72 2.26 -16.06
N PHE A 534 10.34 2.82 -15.00
CA PHE A 534 11.45 2.15 -14.33
C PHE A 534 11.02 0.83 -13.66
N LEU A 535 9.87 0.81 -12.97
CA LEU A 535 9.41 -0.41 -12.31
C LEU A 535 9.10 -1.52 -13.32
N GLU A 536 8.50 -1.18 -14.47
CA GLU A 536 8.22 -2.13 -15.54
C GLU A 536 9.50 -2.60 -16.26
N GLU A 537 10.45 -1.70 -16.53
CA GLU A 537 11.69 -2.03 -17.25
C GLU A 537 12.52 -3.10 -16.52
N TYR A 538 12.41 -3.13 -15.19
CA TYR A 538 13.08 -4.11 -14.34
C TYR A 538 12.20 -5.32 -13.97
N GLU A 539 10.97 -5.43 -14.48
CA GLU A 539 10.06 -6.56 -14.20
C GLU A 539 10.61 -7.91 -14.64
N HIS A 540 11.35 -7.97 -15.76
CA HIS A 540 11.84 -9.20 -16.37
C HIS A 540 13.30 -9.58 -16.01
N GLY A 541 13.85 -8.99 -14.94
CA GLY A 541 15.20 -9.27 -14.47
C GLY A 541 16.23 -8.21 -14.91
N ASN A 542 17.48 -8.38 -14.45
CA ASN A 542 18.54 -7.36 -14.36
C ASN A 542 19.10 -6.76 -15.68
N ALA A 543 18.31 -6.61 -16.75
CA ALA A 543 18.77 -5.93 -17.95
C ALA A 543 17.67 -5.03 -18.56
N PRO A 544 17.90 -3.71 -18.70
CA PRO A 544 17.04 -2.89 -19.54
C PRO A 544 17.01 -3.47 -20.96
N LYS A 545 15.82 -3.55 -21.57
CA LYS A 545 15.70 -3.86 -22.99
C LYS A 545 16.54 -2.83 -23.74
N SER A 546 17.59 -3.27 -24.44
CA SER A 546 18.37 -2.36 -25.29
C SER A 546 17.42 -1.64 -26.24
N PRO A 547 17.49 -0.30 -26.36
CA PRO A 547 16.64 0.41 -27.31
C PRO A 547 16.91 -0.18 -28.69
N ALA A 548 15.84 -0.64 -29.35
CA ALA A 548 15.90 -1.17 -30.69
C ALA A 548 16.70 -0.19 -31.54
N SER A 549 17.85 -0.66 -32.06
CA SER A 549 18.71 0.14 -32.92
C SER A 549 17.87 0.75 -34.04
N GLY A 550 17.62 2.05 -33.91
CA GLY A 550 17.00 2.85 -34.96
C GLY A 550 17.87 2.72 -36.19
N GLY A 551 17.37 1.99 -37.18
CA GLY A 551 18.01 1.83 -38.47
C GLY A 551 18.36 3.21 -39.01
N THR A 552 19.66 3.45 -39.16
CA THR A 552 20.18 4.65 -39.80
C THR A 552 19.57 4.74 -41.19
N PRO A 553 18.93 5.85 -41.59
CA PRO A 553 18.42 5.99 -42.94
C PRO A 553 19.63 5.98 -43.89
N LYS A 554 19.67 5.02 -44.82
CA LYS A 554 20.65 5.02 -45.91
C LYS A 554 20.58 6.38 -46.64
N PRO A 555 21.71 7.06 -46.89
CA PRO A 555 21.69 8.29 -47.67
C PRO A 555 21.22 7.98 -49.10
N LYS A 556 20.20 8.72 -49.55
CA LYS A 556 19.75 8.71 -50.94
C LYS A 556 20.92 9.13 -51.84
N ALA A 557 21.28 8.26 -52.78
CA ALA A 557 22.20 8.58 -53.85
C ALA A 557 21.64 9.77 -54.66
N ILE A 558 22.40 10.86 -54.68
CA ILE A 558 22.18 11.97 -55.59
C ILE A 558 22.68 11.50 -56.96
N ALA A 559 21.75 11.34 -57.91
CA ALA A 559 22.09 11.21 -59.31
C ALA A 559 22.53 12.59 -59.81
N ALA A 560 23.79 12.69 -60.23
CA ALA A 560 24.27 13.74 -61.12
C ALA A 560 24.59 13.08 -62.47
N GLU A 561 24.29 13.83 -63.54
CA GLU A 561 24.38 13.50 -64.97
C GLU A 561 25.60 12.71 -65.42
#